data_AF-A0A3B9N2C5-F1
#
_entry.id   AF-A0A3B9N2C5-F1
#
_cell.length_a   1.000
_cell.length_b   1.000
_cell.length_c   1.000
_cell.angle_alpha   90.00
_cell.angle_beta   90.00
_cell.angle_gamma   90.00
#
_symmetry.space_group_name_H-M   'P 1'
#
loop_
_entity.id
_entity.type
_entity.pdbx_description
1 polymer ?
#
loop_
_entity_poly.entity_id
_entity_poly.type
_entity_poly.pdbx_seq_one_letter_code
_entity_poly.pdbx_strand_id
1 'polypeptide(L)'
;MKKLITIWVCLFSTILFAQSQGITKMQWGADFQIHITLANDSNYILDIKELHHTNVADDGSTSFTYIPTRLENEFVQKLKQTEVDTNLSQKETEETNKTLWSALHQTIGGGWVHFVNCLLYSLETGYLDITSPLMKRPESKWKPNPMTESYKRTKKWEYYIPVDQKLAIKEYTIKKKNNELGHLNDIPKEFIDLLLNTSQKQYDQLSHIHKSRAKSRIDLVKILVGANYLGEVQIKYIKSMVLKSMVDYANNQLPSVIIFDNFNAAVAMGLNEAGYQIDKIIFLDERFISMETRLERMNKINSIVAQINEVNKQVFQQKLKNYYN
;
A
#
# COMPACT_ATOMS: atom_id res chain seq x y z
N MET A 1 68.81 -2.55 -11.07
CA MET A 1 67.73 -1.83 -10.37
C MET A 1 66.52 -1.73 -11.30
N LYS A 2 65.52 -2.61 -11.11
CA LYS A 2 64.31 -2.69 -11.95
C LYS A 2 63.29 -1.67 -11.45
N LYS A 3 62.87 -0.72 -12.31
CA LYS A 3 61.82 0.25 -12.01
C LYS A 3 60.46 -0.45 -12.16
N LEU A 4 59.75 -0.66 -11.05
CA LEU A 4 58.34 -1.00 -11.04
C LEU A 4 57.55 0.29 -11.35
N ILE A 5 56.82 0.30 -12.46
CA ILE A 5 55.84 1.33 -12.78
C ILE A 5 54.50 0.81 -12.26
N THR A 6 54.08 1.33 -11.11
CA THR A 6 52.78 1.02 -10.52
C THR A 6 51.71 1.85 -11.23
N ILE A 7 50.92 1.22 -12.09
CA ILE A 7 49.76 1.83 -12.74
C ILE A 7 48.64 1.88 -11.69
N TRP A 8 48.32 3.08 -11.22
CA TRP A 8 47.17 3.33 -10.35
C TRP A 8 45.93 3.46 -11.22
N VAL A 9 45.18 2.37 -11.37
CA VAL A 9 43.86 2.39 -12.02
C VAL A 9 42.87 2.95 -10.99
N CYS A 10 42.58 4.24 -11.09
CA CYS A 10 41.41 4.84 -10.44
C CYS A 10 40.14 4.24 -11.04
N LEU A 11 39.64 3.17 -10.44
CA LEU A 11 38.27 2.70 -10.60
C LEU A 11 37.34 3.76 -10.00
N PHE A 12 36.93 4.72 -10.82
CA PHE A 12 35.74 5.53 -10.55
C PHE A 12 34.54 4.59 -10.58
N SER A 13 34.12 4.12 -9.41
CA SER A 13 32.79 3.57 -9.19
C SER A 13 31.78 4.67 -9.45
N THR A 14 31.20 4.69 -10.65
CA THR A 14 29.98 5.43 -10.93
C THR A 14 28.87 4.78 -10.12
N ILE A 15 28.63 5.32 -8.93
CA ILE A 15 27.39 5.10 -8.21
C ILE A 15 26.30 5.71 -9.09
N LEU A 16 25.59 4.87 -9.84
CA LEU A 16 24.31 5.19 -10.45
C LEU A 16 23.36 5.52 -9.29
N PHE A 17 23.35 6.79 -8.87
CA PHE A 17 22.26 7.32 -8.10
C PHE A 17 21.02 7.15 -8.96
N ALA A 18 20.12 6.25 -8.55
CA ALA A 18 18.78 6.18 -9.10
C ALA A 18 18.17 7.58 -8.98
N GLN A 19 18.08 8.30 -10.11
CA GLN A 19 17.52 9.64 -10.16
C GLN A 19 16.08 9.57 -9.64
N SER A 20 15.78 10.36 -8.60
CA SER A 20 14.43 10.51 -8.09
C SER A 20 13.50 11.02 -9.20
N GLN A 21 12.34 10.40 -9.39
CA GLN A 21 11.27 10.89 -10.28
C GLN A 21 10.56 12.13 -9.68
N GLY A 22 11.32 13.16 -9.30
CA GLY A 22 10.77 14.43 -8.80
C GLY A 22 10.29 15.31 -9.95
N ILE A 23 9.29 16.16 -9.70
CA ILE A 23 8.81 17.15 -10.68
C ILE A 23 9.80 18.32 -10.73
N THR A 24 10.53 18.47 -11.83
CA THR A 24 11.44 19.61 -12.03
C THR A 24 10.67 20.85 -12.44
N LYS A 25 9.73 20.69 -13.39
CA LYS A 25 8.89 21.78 -13.89
C LYS A 25 7.43 21.35 -13.93
N MET A 26 6.54 22.23 -13.53
CA MET A 26 5.10 22.05 -13.64
C MET A 26 4.53 23.39 -14.08
N GLN A 27 3.65 23.40 -15.08
CA GLN A 27 3.06 24.63 -15.60
C GLN A 27 1.60 24.40 -15.99
N TRP A 28 0.74 25.33 -15.57
CA TRP A 28 -0.63 25.38 -16.01
C TRP A 28 -0.66 26.19 -17.31
N GLY A 29 -0.94 25.51 -18.42
CA GLY A 29 -1.00 26.13 -19.74
C GLY A 29 -2.33 26.83 -19.98
N ALA A 30 -2.31 27.84 -20.86
CA ALA A 30 -3.54 28.53 -21.30
C ALA A 30 -4.47 27.65 -22.16
N ASP A 31 -4.00 26.46 -22.51
CA ASP A 31 -4.66 25.38 -23.25
C ASP A 31 -5.52 24.47 -22.36
N PHE A 32 -5.70 24.81 -21.08
CA PHE A 32 -6.34 23.95 -20.09
C PHE A 32 -5.62 22.60 -19.88
N GLN A 33 -4.30 22.59 -20.06
CA GLN A 33 -3.47 21.42 -19.80
C GLN A 33 -2.40 21.73 -18.74
N ILE A 34 -2.02 20.69 -18.00
CA ILE A 34 -0.92 20.74 -17.05
C ILE A 34 0.28 20.03 -17.67
N HIS A 35 1.34 20.81 -17.88
CA HIS A 35 2.61 20.35 -18.43
C HIS A 35 3.56 20.02 -17.28
N ILE A 36 4.00 18.76 -17.21
CA ILE A 36 4.88 18.25 -16.16
C ILE A 36 6.17 17.76 -16.81
N THR A 37 7.30 18.30 -16.37
CA THR A 37 8.64 17.77 -16.67
C THR A 37 9.18 17.12 -15.41
N LEU A 38 9.59 15.86 -15.55
CA LEU A 38 10.23 15.11 -14.47
C LEU A 38 11.76 15.28 -14.50
N ALA A 39 12.42 14.88 -13.42
CA ALA A 39 13.88 14.92 -13.31
C ALA A 39 14.64 13.98 -14.26
N ASN A 40 13.94 13.04 -14.89
CA ASN A 40 14.47 12.15 -15.92
C ASN A 40 14.17 12.68 -17.35
N ASP A 41 13.89 13.97 -17.49
CA ASP A 41 13.53 14.67 -18.73
C ASP A 41 12.27 14.15 -19.45
N SER A 42 11.48 13.29 -18.79
CA SER A 42 10.17 12.87 -19.31
C SER A 42 9.16 14.02 -19.20
N ASN A 43 8.40 14.24 -20.27
CA ASN A 43 7.37 15.26 -20.35
C ASN A 43 5.98 14.62 -20.42
N TYR A 44 5.07 15.12 -19.58
CA TYR A 44 3.68 14.68 -19.50
C TYR A 44 2.75 15.87 -19.64
N ILE A 45 1.63 15.64 -20.30
CA ILE A 45 0.57 16.62 -20.51
C ILE A 45 -0.70 15.99 -19.97
N LEU A 46 -1.32 16.64 -18.99
CA LEU A 46 -2.56 16.19 -18.36
C LEU A 46 -3.69 17.15 -18.70
N ASP A 47 -4.84 16.64 -19.14
CA ASP A 47 -6.05 17.45 -19.32
C ASP A 47 -6.69 17.71 -17.95
N ILE A 48 -6.94 18.98 -17.63
CA ILE A 48 -7.52 19.40 -16.35
C ILE A 48 -8.85 18.72 -16.09
N LYS A 49 -9.68 18.53 -17.12
CA LYS A 49 -11.03 17.93 -16.96
C LYS A 49 -10.99 16.49 -16.46
N GLU A 50 -9.86 15.81 -16.67
CA GLU A 50 -9.65 14.43 -16.24
C GLU A 50 -9.00 14.34 -14.85
N LEU A 51 -8.56 15.47 -14.29
CA LEU A 51 -7.94 15.53 -12.97
C LEU A 51 -8.98 15.58 -11.86
N HIS A 52 -8.55 15.24 -10.64
CA HIS A 52 -9.42 15.31 -9.49
C HIS A 52 -9.62 16.76 -9.06
N HIS A 53 -10.87 17.21 -8.99
CA HIS A 53 -11.25 18.55 -8.54
C HIS A 53 -11.72 18.52 -7.09
N THR A 54 -11.23 19.46 -6.29
CA THR A 54 -11.59 19.59 -4.88
C THR A 54 -11.96 21.02 -4.52
N ASN A 55 -13.07 21.11 -3.76
CA ASN A 55 -13.62 22.34 -3.21
C ASN A 55 -13.54 22.35 -1.68
N VAL A 56 -12.59 21.62 -1.09
CA VAL A 56 -12.46 21.53 0.37
C VAL A 56 -12.35 22.96 0.93
N ALA A 57 -13.41 23.37 1.64
CA ALA A 57 -13.45 24.58 2.45
C ALA A 57 -12.81 24.27 3.82
N ASP A 58 -12.37 25.31 4.54
CA ASP A 58 -11.74 25.23 5.88
C ASP A 58 -12.60 24.57 6.98
N ASP A 59 -13.76 24.02 6.65
CA ASP A 59 -14.73 23.54 7.63
C ASP A 59 -14.39 22.15 8.14
N GLY A 60 -14.23 22.08 9.47
CA GLY A 60 -13.92 20.93 10.30
C GLY A 60 -14.93 19.79 10.25
N SER A 61 -15.06 19.15 9.10
CA SER A 61 -15.80 17.90 8.96
C SER A 61 -15.06 16.78 9.73
N THR A 62 -15.80 16.02 10.52
CA THR A 62 -15.31 14.83 11.26
C THR A 62 -15.25 13.58 10.38
N SER A 63 -15.44 13.73 9.07
CA SER A 63 -15.45 12.65 8.08
C SER A 63 -14.06 12.45 7.45
N PHE A 64 -13.74 11.19 7.17
CA PHE A 64 -12.49 10.82 6.48
C PHE A 64 -12.46 11.42 5.07
N THR A 65 -11.43 12.21 4.77
CA THR A 65 -11.24 12.79 3.43
C THR A 65 -10.21 11.98 2.67
N TYR A 66 -10.62 11.36 1.57
CA TYR A 66 -9.75 10.59 0.69
C TYR A 66 -9.36 11.43 -0.53
N ILE A 67 -8.07 11.74 -0.64
CA ILE A 67 -7.48 12.35 -1.82
C ILE A 67 -6.73 11.26 -2.61
N PRO A 68 -6.97 11.11 -3.92
CA PRO A 68 -6.23 10.16 -4.75
C PRO A 68 -4.79 10.66 -4.96
N THR A 69 -3.80 10.00 -4.35
CA THR A 69 -2.39 10.37 -4.45
C THR A 69 -1.51 9.15 -4.71
N ARG A 70 -0.32 9.40 -5.29
CA ARG A 70 0.74 8.39 -5.46
C ARG A 70 1.52 8.20 -4.16
N LEU A 71 2.30 7.13 -4.06
CA LEU A 71 3.28 6.99 -2.98
C LEU A 71 4.52 7.86 -3.26
N GLU A 72 5.07 8.50 -2.23
CA GLU A 72 6.25 9.37 -2.38
C GLU A 72 7.55 8.58 -2.63
N ASN A 73 8.45 9.13 -3.44
CA ASN A 73 9.74 8.49 -3.73
C ASN A 73 10.62 8.31 -2.49
N GLU A 74 10.64 9.26 -1.54
CA GLU A 74 11.41 9.11 -0.31
C GLU A 74 10.86 7.96 0.54
N PHE A 75 9.52 7.88 0.68
CA PHE A 75 8.87 6.73 1.30
C PHE A 75 9.24 5.44 0.59
N VAL A 76 9.23 5.41 -0.74
CA VAL A 76 9.60 4.22 -1.53
C VAL A 76 11.07 3.86 -1.39
N GLN A 77 11.96 4.85 -1.28
CA GLN A 77 13.37 4.63 -0.99
C GLN A 77 13.55 4.13 0.45
N LYS A 78 12.81 4.65 1.42
CA LYS A 78 12.74 4.09 2.78
C LYS A 78 12.21 2.66 2.76
N LEU A 79 11.19 2.34 1.96
CA LEU A 79 10.71 0.97 1.78
C LEU A 79 11.76 0.05 1.13
N LYS A 80 12.56 0.57 0.18
CA LYS A 80 13.67 -0.14 -0.46
C LYS A 80 14.89 -0.32 0.46
N GLN A 81 15.14 0.66 1.33
CA GLN A 81 16.25 0.71 2.29
C GLN A 81 15.92 0.00 3.60
N THR A 82 14.64 -0.12 3.94
CA THR A 82 14.16 -1.06 4.94
C THR A 82 14.64 -2.40 4.43
N GLU A 83 15.63 -3.00 5.09
CA GLU A 83 16.10 -4.33 4.78
C GLU A 83 14.92 -5.29 5.01
N VAL A 84 14.11 -5.46 3.96
CA VAL A 84 13.23 -6.60 3.84
C VAL A 84 14.17 -7.75 3.59
N ASP A 85 14.68 -8.27 4.68
CA ASP A 85 15.66 -9.32 4.74
C ASP A 85 15.05 -10.55 4.05
N THR A 86 15.27 -10.65 2.74
CA THR A 86 14.86 -11.78 1.89
C THR A 86 15.68 -13.02 2.26
N ASN A 87 16.79 -12.81 2.96
CA ASN A 87 17.44 -13.85 3.74
C ASN A 87 16.71 -13.92 5.08
N LEU A 88 16.29 -15.11 5.50
CA LEU A 88 15.61 -15.31 6.79
C LEU A 88 16.58 -15.23 7.98
N SER A 89 17.64 -14.42 7.89
CA SER A 89 18.80 -14.52 8.78
C SER A 89 19.11 -13.19 9.47
N GLN A 90 18.51 -13.06 10.65
CA GLN A 90 19.01 -12.36 11.84
C GLN A 90 19.43 -10.89 11.69
N LYS A 91 18.50 -10.00 12.07
CA LYS A 91 18.73 -9.04 13.18
C LYS A 91 17.40 -8.52 13.72
N GLU A 92 17.09 -8.93 14.94
CA GLU A 92 15.94 -8.49 15.71
C GLU A 92 16.13 -7.03 16.13
N THR A 93 15.31 -6.15 15.58
CA THR A 93 14.67 -5.14 16.44
C THR A 93 13.34 -5.77 16.84
N GLU A 94 12.98 -5.70 18.12
CA GLU A 94 11.74 -6.25 18.69
C GLU A 94 10.49 -5.52 18.15
N GLU A 95 10.26 -5.54 16.84
CA GLU A 95 8.98 -5.21 16.25
C GLU A 95 8.04 -6.37 16.60
N THR A 96 6.96 -6.07 17.31
CA THR A 96 5.94 -7.06 17.68
C THR A 96 5.16 -7.51 16.44
N ASN A 97 5.78 -8.34 15.61
CA ASN A 97 5.22 -8.99 14.42
C ASN A 97 4.21 -10.09 14.79
N LYS A 98 3.44 -9.88 15.87
CA LYS A 98 2.44 -10.83 16.38
C LYS A 98 1.23 -10.95 15.44
N THR A 99 0.97 -9.95 14.61
CA THR A 99 -0.17 -9.94 13.68
C THR A 99 0.26 -9.46 12.30
N LEU A 100 -0.48 -9.89 11.27
CA LEU A 100 -0.25 -9.43 9.90
C LEU A 100 -0.36 -7.90 9.78
N TRP A 101 -1.30 -7.30 10.51
CA TRP A 101 -1.45 -5.85 10.58
C TRP A 101 -0.26 -5.17 11.24
N SER A 102 0.15 -5.59 12.45
CA SER A 102 1.25 -4.94 13.16
C SER A 102 2.56 -5.01 12.38
N ALA A 103 2.80 -6.12 11.67
CA ALA A 103 3.98 -6.31 10.84
C ALA A 103 4.02 -5.42 9.59
N LEU A 104 2.86 -5.15 8.98
CA LEU A 104 2.76 -4.37 7.73
C LEU A 104 2.54 -2.88 7.99
N HIS A 105 1.72 -2.52 8.98
CA HIS A 105 1.35 -1.13 9.27
C HIS A 105 2.54 -0.28 9.69
N GLN A 106 3.48 -0.83 10.48
CA GLN A 106 4.69 -0.10 10.87
C GLN A 106 5.55 0.30 9.66
N THR A 107 5.51 -0.48 8.58
CA THR A 107 6.34 -0.23 7.39
C THR A 107 5.59 0.48 6.27
N ILE A 108 4.29 0.21 6.09
CA ILE A 108 3.47 0.82 5.03
C ILE A 108 2.86 2.15 5.50
N GLY A 109 2.69 2.35 6.80
CA GLY A 109 1.92 3.46 7.34
C GLY A 109 0.42 3.34 7.02
N GLY A 110 -0.31 4.44 7.21
CA GLY A 110 -1.73 4.54 6.86
C GLY A 110 -2.70 3.70 7.71
N GLY A 111 -4.00 3.85 7.48
CA GLY A 111 -5.04 3.13 8.22
C GLY A 111 -5.36 1.72 7.68
N TRP A 112 -6.34 1.04 8.28
CA TRP A 112 -6.78 -0.32 7.88
C TRP A 112 -7.13 -0.45 6.39
N VAL A 113 -7.81 0.56 5.84
CA VAL A 113 -8.17 0.60 4.40
C VAL A 113 -6.93 0.64 3.51
N HIS A 114 -5.90 1.37 3.93
CA HIS A 114 -4.65 1.46 3.18
C HIS A 114 -3.97 0.10 3.13
N PHE A 115 -3.87 -0.60 4.26
CA PHE A 115 -3.38 -1.98 4.31
C PHE A 115 -4.17 -2.94 3.42
N VAL A 116 -5.50 -2.92 3.49
CA VAL A 116 -6.33 -3.81 2.65
C VAL A 116 -6.09 -3.54 1.17
N ASN A 117 -5.96 -2.28 0.78
CA ASN A 117 -5.67 -1.90 -0.60
C ASN A 117 -4.25 -2.31 -1.02
N CYS A 118 -3.23 -2.14 -0.18
CA CYS A 118 -1.87 -2.59 -0.46
C CYS A 118 -1.81 -4.12 -0.62
N LEU A 119 -2.52 -4.84 0.27
CA LEU A 119 -2.60 -6.29 0.22
C LEU A 119 -3.34 -6.75 -1.05
N LEU A 120 -4.49 -6.16 -1.35
CA LEU A 120 -5.25 -6.44 -2.57
C LEU A 120 -4.43 -6.16 -3.83
N TYR A 121 -3.78 -5.00 -3.89
CA TYR A 121 -2.92 -4.64 -5.02
C TYR A 121 -1.80 -5.66 -5.21
N SER A 122 -1.14 -6.11 -4.14
CA SER A 122 -0.09 -7.13 -4.23
C SER A 122 -0.58 -8.48 -4.78
N LEU A 123 -1.84 -8.83 -4.50
CA LEU A 123 -2.52 -10.00 -5.05
C LEU A 123 -2.96 -9.80 -6.51
N GLU A 124 -3.44 -8.60 -6.87
CA GLU A 124 -3.87 -8.26 -8.25
C GLU A 124 -2.69 -8.20 -9.22
N THR A 125 -1.56 -7.71 -8.74
CA THR A 125 -0.31 -7.65 -9.50
C THR A 125 0.46 -8.97 -9.52
N GLY A 126 0.05 -9.94 -8.69
CA GLY A 126 0.65 -11.27 -8.63
C GLY A 126 1.99 -11.35 -7.90
N TYR A 127 2.39 -10.29 -7.18
CA TYR A 127 3.57 -10.33 -6.30
C TYR A 127 3.31 -11.24 -5.10
N LEU A 128 2.12 -11.15 -4.52
CA LEU A 128 1.71 -12.03 -3.43
C LEU A 128 0.98 -13.24 -4.01
N ASP A 129 1.49 -14.43 -3.73
CA ASP A 129 0.81 -15.68 -4.03
C ASP A 129 0.56 -16.50 -2.77
N ILE A 130 -0.70 -16.85 -2.54
CA ILE A 130 -1.13 -17.66 -1.41
C ILE A 130 -0.68 -19.12 -1.53
N THR A 131 -0.29 -19.57 -2.73
CA THR A 131 0.27 -20.90 -2.99
C THR A 131 1.80 -20.95 -3.02
N SER A 132 2.47 -19.86 -2.60
CA SER A 132 3.93 -19.82 -2.48
C SER A 132 4.47 -20.94 -1.58
N PRO A 133 5.66 -21.51 -1.85
CA PRO A 133 6.30 -22.51 -0.99
C PRO A 133 6.43 -22.08 0.47
N LEU A 134 6.61 -20.78 0.75
CA LEU A 134 6.70 -20.23 2.12
C LEU A 134 5.35 -20.23 2.86
N MET A 135 4.25 -20.33 2.12
CA MET A 135 2.89 -20.49 2.64
C MET A 135 2.51 -21.97 2.80
N LYS A 136 3.30 -22.90 2.25
CA LYS A 136 3.03 -24.34 2.33
C LYS A 136 3.40 -24.86 3.71
N ARG A 137 2.55 -25.72 4.28
CA ARG A 137 2.82 -26.35 5.56
C ARG A 137 3.74 -27.56 5.38
N PRO A 138 4.62 -27.85 6.35
CA PRO A 138 5.43 -29.05 6.30
C PRO A 138 4.54 -30.30 6.39
N GLU A 139 4.85 -31.31 5.59
CA GLU A 139 4.20 -32.61 5.69
C GLU A 139 4.61 -33.28 7.01
N SER A 140 3.65 -33.43 7.92
CA SER A 140 3.90 -34.02 9.23
C SER A 140 2.74 -34.92 9.65
N LYS A 141 3.09 -36.05 10.25
CA LYS A 141 2.13 -36.96 10.91
C LYS A 141 1.87 -36.55 12.36
N TRP A 142 2.52 -35.49 12.85
CA TRP A 142 2.40 -35.04 14.23
C TRP A 142 0.96 -34.59 14.56
N LYS A 143 0.47 -35.03 15.71
CA LYS A 143 -0.87 -34.76 16.22
C LYS A 143 -0.78 -34.41 17.72
N PRO A 144 -1.22 -33.22 18.14
CA PRO A 144 -1.20 -32.86 19.55
C PRO A 144 -2.19 -33.68 20.37
N ASN A 145 -1.81 -34.00 21.61
CA ASN A 145 -2.67 -34.64 22.61
C ASN A 145 -2.61 -33.84 23.93
N PRO A 146 -3.69 -33.17 24.37
CA PRO A 146 -5.02 -33.13 23.76
C PRO A 146 -5.03 -32.31 22.44
N MET A 147 -6.03 -32.58 21.59
CA MET A 147 -6.17 -31.88 20.31
C MET A 147 -6.59 -30.42 20.55
N THR A 148 -5.73 -29.47 20.16
CA THR A 148 -6.01 -28.03 20.22
C THR A 148 -7.05 -27.60 19.19
N GLU A 149 -7.77 -26.50 19.47
CA GLU A 149 -8.77 -25.94 18.53
C GLU A 149 -8.13 -25.50 17.21
N SER A 150 -6.95 -24.88 17.26
CA SER A 150 -6.19 -24.49 16.07
C SER A 150 -5.85 -25.70 15.19
N TYR A 151 -5.49 -26.84 15.80
CA TYR A 151 -5.26 -28.07 15.04
C TYR A 151 -6.56 -28.61 14.42
N LYS A 152 -7.68 -28.61 15.14
CA LYS A 152 -8.98 -29.07 14.60
C LYS A 152 -9.42 -28.26 13.38
N ARG A 153 -9.19 -26.94 13.40
CA ARG A 153 -9.56 -26.00 12.33
C ARG A 153 -8.63 -26.11 11.12
N THR A 154 -7.32 -26.19 11.35
CA THR A 154 -6.32 -26.12 10.27
C THR A 154 -5.84 -27.47 9.74
N LYS A 155 -6.05 -28.62 10.41
CA LYS A 155 -5.41 -29.91 10.02
C LYS A 155 -5.61 -30.37 8.57
N LYS A 156 -6.63 -29.85 7.88
CA LYS A 156 -6.93 -30.20 6.47
C LYS A 156 -6.33 -29.21 5.47
N TRP A 157 -5.72 -28.13 5.95
CA TRP A 157 -5.15 -27.09 5.09
C TRP A 157 -3.76 -27.52 4.67
N GLU A 158 -3.53 -27.52 3.35
CA GLU A 158 -2.20 -27.75 2.76
C GLU A 158 -1.26 -26.55 3.00
N TYR A 159 -1.83 -25.34 3.06
CA TYR A 159 -1.13 -24.09 3.30
C TYR A 159 -1.51 -23.51 4.67
N TYR A 160 -0.75 -22.53 5.16
CA TYR A 160 -1.05 -21.83 6.42
C TYR A 160 -2.34 -21.02 6.38
N ILE A 161 -2.92 -20.85 5.19
CA ILE A 161 -4.26 -20.29 4.96
C ILE A 161 -5.13 -21.29 4.20
N PRO A 162 -6.47 -21.19 4.24
CA PRO A 162 -7.34 -22.11 3.53
C PRO A 162 -7.40 -21.76 2.04
N VAL A 163 -6.48 -22.31 1.25
CA VAL A 163 -6.44 -22.12 -0.22
C VAL A 163 -7.65 -22.78 -0.88
N ASP A 164 -8.04 -23.97 -0.41
CA ASP A 164 -9.26 -24.64 -0.88
C ASP A 164 -10.51 -23.84 -0.46
N GLN A 165 -11.37 -23.60 -1.44
CA GLN A 165 -12.57 -22.78 -1.33
C GLN A 165 -13.55 -23.32 -0.28
N LYS A 166 -13.73 -24.64 -0.20
CA LYS A 166 -14.63 -25.25 0.78
C LYS A 166 -14.10 -25.08 2.19
N LEU A 167 -12.78 -25.19 2.37
CA LEU A 167 -12.13 -24.97 3.66
C LEU A 167 -12.20 -23.50 4.08
N ALA A 168 -12.04 -22.57 3.14
CA ALA A 168 -12.16 -21.14 3.39
C ALA A 168 -13.57 -20.74 3.81
N ILE A 169 -14.60 -21.18 3.07
CA ILE A 169 -16.01 -20.94 3.39
C ILE A 169 -16.35 -21.56 4.77
N LYS A 170 -15.86 -22.76 5.04
CA LYS A 170 -16.07 -23.43 6.32
C LYS A 170 -15.49 -22.61 7.48
N GLU A 171 -14.24 -22.17 7.36
CA GLU A 171 -13.58 -21.38 8.40
C GLU A 171 -14.25 -20.03 8.59
N TYR A 172 -14.63 -19.35 7.50
CA TYR A 172 -15.43 -18.12 7.56
C TYR A 172 -16.74 -18.33 8.33
N THR A 173 -17.46 -19.43 8.06
CA THR A 173 -18.72 -19.75 8.72
C THR A 173 -18.54 -20.02 10.23
N ILE A 174 -17.46 -20.71 10.61
CA ILE A 174 -17.12 -20.95 12.02
C ILE A 174 -16.82 -19.61 12.71
N LYS A 175 -15.98 -18.77 12.09
CA LYS A 175 -15.67 -17.43 12.63
C LYS A 175 -16.91 -16.56 12.77
N LYS A 176 -17.81 -16.59 11.78
CA LYS A 176 -19.10 -15.89 11.83
C LYS A 176 -19.97 -16.37 12.99
N LYS A 177 -20.07 -17.68 13.19
CA LYS A 177 -20.86 -18.27 14.29
C LYS A 177 -20.29 -17.90 15.68
N ASN A 178 -18.98 -17.83 15.79
CA ASN A 178 -18.29 -17.53 17.05
C ASN A 178 -18.07 -16.03 17.30
N ASN A 179 -18.59 -15.14 16.44
CA ASN A 179 -18.30 -13.69 16.46
C ASN A 179 -16.80 -13.35 16.38
N GLU A 180 -16.01 -14.20 15.72
CA GLU A 180 -14.55 -14.05 15.53
C GLU A 180 -14.20 -13.48 14.14
N LEU A 181 -15.15 -12.80 13.49
CA LEU A 181 -14.90 -12.21 12.15
C LEU A 181 -13.88 -11.07 12.21
N GLY A 182 -13.84 -10.32 13.31
CA GLY A 182 -12.91 -9.21 13.50
C GLY A 182 -12.88 -8.29 12.26
N HIS A 183 -11.71 -8.19 11.66
CA HIS A 183 -11.44 -7.34 10.50
C HIS A 183 -12.08 -7.77 9.17
N LEU A 184 -12.67 -8.97 9.09
CA LEU A 184 -13.45 -9.39 7.91
C LEU A 184 -14.72 -8.55 7.73
N ASN A 185 -15.22 -7.92 8.80
CA ASN A 185 -16.37 -7.02 8.73
C ASN A 185 -16.06 -5.70 8.00
N ASP A 186 -14.79 -5.31 7.94
CA ASP A 186 -14.36 -4.06 7.34
C ASP A 186 -14.10 -4.19 5.82
N ILE A 187 -14.18 -5.40 5.29
CA ILE A 187 -14.02 -5.68 3.86
C ILE A 187 -15.37 -5.46 3.15
N PRO A 188 -15.40 -4.93 1.92
CA PRO A 188 -16.61 -4.88 1.12
C PRO A 188 -17.35 -6.22 1.08
N LYS A 189 -18.65 -6.19 1.38
CA LYS A 189 -19.51 -7.38 1.41
C LYS A 189 -19.46 -8.17 0.10
N GLU A 190 -19.31 -7.47 -1.02
CA GLU A 190 -19.07 -8.05 -2.35
C GLU A 190 -17.96 -9.12 -2.33
N PHE A 191 -16.87 -8.91 -1.60
CA PHE A 191 -15.73 -9.85 -1.62
C PHE A 191 -16.07 -11.12 -0.83
N ILE A 192 -16.81 -10.96 0.28
CA ILE A 192 -17.33 -12.07 1.06
C ILE A 192 -18.35 -12.85 0.24
N ASP A 193 -19.29 -12.16 -0.41
CA ASP A 193 -20.29 -12.79 -1.26
C ASP A 193 -19.62 -13.52 -2.44
N LEU A 194 -18.56 -12.94 -3.01
CA LEU A 194 -17.76 -13.58 -4.05
C LEU A 194 -17.09 -14.86 -3.54
N LEU A 195 -16.53 -14.87 -2.32
CA LEU A 195 -16.01 -16.10 -1.70
C LEU A 195 -17.13 -17.14 -1.53
N LEU A 196 -18.27 -16.76 -0.97
CA LEU A 196 -19.35 -17.69 -0.64
C LEU A 196 -20.03 -18.29 -1.87
N ASN A 197 -20.13 -17.54 -2.97
CA ASN A 197 -20.83 -17.95 -4.18
C ASN A 197 -19.91 -18.61 -5.23
N THR A 198 -18.60 -18.58 -5.03
CA THR A 198 -17.63 -19.19 -5.97
C THR A 198 -17.32 -20.63 -5.54
N SER A 199 -17.51 -21.59 -6.44
CA SER A 199 -17.08 -22.98 -6.26
C SER A 199 -15.58 -23.16 -6.53
N GLN A 200 -14.98 -24.26 -6.07
CA GLN A 200 -13.56 -24.54 -6.33
C GLN A 200 -13.23 -24.51 -7.84
N LYS A 201 -14.04 -25.16 -8.68
CA LYS A 201 -13.83 -25.19 -10.13
C LYS A 201 -13.87 -23.79 -10.76
N GLN A 202 -14.81 -22.94 -10.32
CA GLN A 202 -14.88 -21.56 -10.79
C GLN A 202 -13.67 -20.75 -10.33
N TYR A 203 -13.26 -20.91 -9.06
CA TYR A 203 -12.06 -20.28 -8.54
C TYR A 203 -10.81 -20.67 -9.34
N ASP A 204 -10.65 -21.96 -9.66
CA ASP A 204 -9.54 -22.45 -10.48
C ASP A 204 -9.59 -21.84 -11.89
N GLN A 205 -10.78 -21.68 -12.48
CA GLN A 205 -10.96 -20.99 -13.76
C GLN A 205 -10.55 -19.51 -13.71
N LEU A 206 -10.75 -18.81 -12.58
CA LEU A 206 -10.32 -17.42 -12.42
C LEU A 206 -8.78 -17.29 -12.45
N SER A 207 -8.03 -18.36 -12.21
CA SER A 207 -6.56 -18.36 -12.32
C SER A 207 -6.07 -18.35 -13.78
N HIS A 208 -6.87 -18.91 -14.70
CA HIS A 208 -6.55 -18.95 -16.13
C HIS A 208 -6.87 -17.62 -16.86
N ILE A 209 -7.71 -16.79 -16.25
CA ILE A 209 -7.98 -15.43 -16.70
C ILE A 209 -6.90 -14.54 -16.08
N HIS A 210 -5.83 -14.24 -16.82
CA HIS A 210 -4.72 -13.40 -16.36
C HIS A 210 -5.27 -12.12 -15.68
N LYS A 211 -4.81 -11.85 -14.44
CA LYS A 211 -5.19 -10.67 -13.62
C LYS A 211 -6.68 -10.59 -13.26
N SER A 212 -7.32 -11.73 -12.99
CA SER A 212 -8.70 -11.74 -12.47
C SER A 212 -8.77 -11.05 -11.10
N ARG A 213 -9.22 -9.79 -11.07
CA ARG A 213 -9.54 -9.05 -9.84
C ARG A 213 -10.44 -9.85 -8.90
N ALA A 214 -11.33 -10.67 -9.46
CA ALA A 214 -12.20 -11.55 -8.70
C ALA A 214 -11.40 -12.59 -7.89
N LYS A 215 -10.35 -13.19 -8.47
CA LYS A 215 -9.46 -14.12 -7.75
C LYS A 215 -8.75 -13.39 -6.62
N SER A 216 -8.15 -12.23 -6.88
CA SER A 216 -7.40 -11.46 -5.87
C SER A 216 -8.29 -11.03 -4.70
N ARG A 217 -9.56 -10.67 -4.96
CA ARG A 217 -10.55 -10.40 -3.91
C ARG A 217 -10.86 -11.63 -3.05
N ILE A 218 -11.01 -12.80 -3.67
CA ILE A 218 -11.18 -14.07 -2.95
C ILE A 218 -9.94 -14.38 -2.11
N ASP A 219 -8.75 -14.22 -2.67
CA ASP A 219 -7.47 -14.53 -2.01
C ASP A 219 -7.22 -13.61 -0.82
N LEU A 220 -7.58 -12.33 -0.93
CA LEU A 220 -7.57 -11.38 0.18
C LEU A 220 -8.43 -11.89 1.34
N VAL A 221 -9.66 -12.33 1.06
CA VAL A 221 -10.54 -12.87 2.10
C VAL A 221 -9.96 -14.15 2.69
N LYS A 222 -9.37 -15.04 1.89
CA LYS A 222 -8.70 -16.26 2.39
C LYS A 222 -7.54 -15.95 3.33
N ILE A 223 -6.72 -14.96 3.00
CA ILE A 223 -5.63 -14.49 3.88
C ILE A 223 -6.21 -13.98 5.21
N LEU A 224 -7.24 -13.12 5.16
CA LEU A 224 -7.81 -12.51 6.35
C LEU A 224 -8.56 -13.52 7.23
N VAL A 225 -9.21 -14.52 6.63
CA VAL A 225 -9.78 -15.68 7.34
C VAL A 225 -8.68 -16.52 8.00
N GLY A 226 -7.55 -16.71 7.33
CA GLY A 226 -6.41 -17.48 7.83
C GLY A 226 -5.44 -16.73 8.74
N ALA A 227 -5.59 -15.41 8.90
CA ALA A 227 -4.56 -14.53 9.47
C ALA A 227 -4.12 -14.93 10.88
N ASN A 228 -5.04 -15.46 11.70
CA ASN A 228 -4.76 -15.90 13.08
C ASN A 228 -3.83 -17.14 13.15
N TYR A 229 -3.59 -17.82 12.03
CA TYR A 229 -2.78 -19.04 11.94
C TYR A 229 -1.44 -18.83 11.25
N LEU A 230 -1.17 -17.60 10.80
CA LEU A 230 0.10 -17.25 10.17
C LEU A 230 1.20 -17.21 11.23
N GLY A 231 2.29 -17.93 10.97
CA GLY A 231 3.52 -17.79 11.73
C GLY A 231 4.37 -16.62 11.22
N GLU A 232 5.45 -16.35 11.93
CA GLU A 232 6.38 -15.25 11.61
C GLU A 232 6.92 -15.33 10.17
N VAL A 233 7.28 -16.53 9.70
CA VAL A 233 7.79 -16.74 8.33
C VAL A 233 6.76 -16.33 7.28
N GLN A 234 5.49 -16.68 7.49
CA GLN A 234 4.41 -16.33 6.57
C GLN A 234 4.10 -14.83 6.61
N ILE A 235 4.09 -14.24 7.81
CA ILE A 235 3.90 -12.80 8.00
C ILE A 235 5.03 -12.03 7.31
N LYS A 236 6.29 -12.45 7.47
CA LYS A 236 7.45 -11.86 6.80
C LYS A 236 7.34 -12.00 5.29
N TYR A 237 6.96 -13.17 4.76
CA TYR A 237 6.73 -13.36 3.33
C TYR A 237 5.66 -12.39 2.78
N ILE A 238 4.48 -12.32 3.41
CA ILE A 238 3.41 -11.43 2.97
C ILE A 238 3.88 -9.98 3.05
N LYS A 239 4.55 -9.59 4.14
CA LYS A 239 5.18 -8.28 4.31
C LYS A 239 6.09 -7.96 3.12
N SER A 240 7.04 -8.83 2.81
CA SER A 240 7.98 -8.65 1.71
C SER A 240 7.28 -8.48 0.35
N MET A 241 6.27 -9.28 0.05
CA MET A 241 5.59 -9.22 -1.25
C MET A 241 4.72 -7.98 -1.40
N VAL A 242 4.04 -7.55 -0.33
CA VAL A 242 3.29 -6.30 -0.33
C VAL A 242 4.24 -5.12 -0.54
N LEU A 243 5.34 -5.05 0.23
CA LEU A 243 6.33 -3.98 0.10
C LEU A 243 6.94 -3.93 -1.29
N LYS A 244 7.30 -5.08 -1.86
CA LYS A 244 7.79 -5.16 -3.25
C LYS A 244 6.76 -4.64 -4.24
N SER A 245 5.50 -5.03 -4.11
CA SER A 245 4.44 -4.54 -5.00
C SER A 245 4.23 -3.02 -4.88
N MET A 246 4.36 -2.45 -3.68
CA MET A 246 4.23 -1.00 -3.46
C MET A 246 5.42 -0.25 -4.04
N VAL A 247 6.63 -0.79 -3.88
CA VAL A 247 7.84 -0.26 -4.50
C VAL A 247 7.69 -0.23 -6.03
N ASP A 248 7.21 -1.33 -6.63
CA ASP A 248 7.03 -1.42 -8.07
C ASP A 248 5.84 -0.60 -8.59
N TYR A 249 4.80 -0.40 -7.77
CA TYR A 249 3.72 0.56 -8.06
C TYR A 249 4.29 1.98 -8.15
N ALA A 250 5.05 2.39 -7.15
CA ALA A 250 5.56 3.76 -7.08
C ALA A 250 6.61 4.08 -8.15
N ASN A 251 7.39 3.08 -8.59
CA ASN A 251 8.36 3.25 -9.67
C ASN A 251 7.69 3.54 -11.03
N ASN A 252 6.39 3.23 -11.18
CA ASN A 252 5.67 3.26 -12.46
C ASN A 252 4.52 4.30 -12.51
N GLN A 253 4.31 5.12 -11.48
CA GLN A 253 3.22 6.10 -11.45
C GLN A 253 3.65 7.53 -11.68
N LEU A 254 2.83 8.23 -12.46
CA LEU A 254 2.93 9.67 -12.67
C LEU A 254 2.60 10.45 -11.40
N PRO A 255 3.08 11.70 -11.26
CA PRO A 255 2.61 12.61 -10.23
C PRO A 255 1.07 12.72 -10.22
N SER A 256 0.45 12.52 -9.05
CA SER A 256 -0.99 12.79 -8.91
C SER A 256 -1.20 14.29 -8.78
N VAL A 257 -1.99 14.87 -9.68
CA VAL A 257 -2.31 16.30 -9.67
C VAL A 257 -3.78 16.49 -9.34
N ILE A 258 -4.05 17.33 -8.35
CA ILE A 258 -5.39 17.68 -7.88
C ILE A 258 -5.61 19.17 -8.09
N ILE A 259 -6.79 19.52 -8.59
CA ILE A 259 -7.20 20.91 -8.80
C ILE A 259 -7.95 21.40 -7.55
N PHE A 260 -7.39 22.40 -6.90
CA PHE A 260 -8.03 23.13 -5.82
C PHE A 260 -8.73 24.35 -6.44
N ASP A 261 -9.99 24.17 -6.82
CA ASP A 261 -10.74 25.18 -7.58
C ASP A 261 -10.90 26.48 -6.76
N ASN A 262 -11.10 26.37 -5.44
CA ASN A 262 -11.19 27.51 -4.51
C ASN A 262 -9.95 28.43 -4.54
N PHE A 263 -8.81 27.92 -4.98
CA PHE A 263 -7.54 28.65 -5.00
C PHE A 263 -6.98 28.86 -6.41
N ASN A 264 -7.71 28.43 -7.46
CA ASN A 264 -7.22 28.35 -8.84
C ASN A 264 -5.84 27.70 -8.92
N ALA A 265 -5.64 26.62 -8.16
CA ALA A 265 -4.34 25.99 -7.96
C ALA A 265 -4.37 24.52 -8.39
N ALA A 266 -3.32 24.07 -9.06
CA ALA A 266 -3.08 22.66 -9.27
C ALA A 266 -1.95 22.21 -8.35
N VAL A 267 -2.22 21.16 -7.59
CA VAL A 267 -1.36 20.67 -6.52
C VAL A 267 -0.95 19.25 -6.86
N ALA A 268 0.34 19.05 -7.11
CA ALA A 268 0.92 17.74 -7.18
C ALA A 268 1.09 17.19 -5.76
N MET A 269 0.54 16.01 -5.49
CA MET A 269 0.53 15.40 -4.17
C MET A 269 1.04 13.96 -4.17
N GLY A 270 1.70 13.63 -3.07
CA GLY A 270 2.11 12.28 -2.69
C GLY A 270 1.46 11.85 -1.37
N LEU A 271 1.64 10.58 -1.04
CA LEU A 271 1.32 9.98 0.24
C LEU A 271 2.58 9.29 0.77
N ASN A 272 2.91 9.59 2.03
CA ASN A 272 3.98 8.92 2.76
C ASN A 272 3.48 8.48 4.15
N GLU A 273 4.40 8.01 5.00
CA GLU A 273 4.13 7.54 6.36
C GLU A 273 3.50 8.60 7.26
N ALA A 274 3.79 9.88 7.02
CA ALA A 274 3.25 11.01 7.79
C ALA A 274 1.85 11.43 7.30
N GLY A 275 1.45 11.01 6.11
CA GLY A 275 0.16 11.32 5.49
C GLY A 275 0.32 11.93 4.10
N TYR A 276 -0.65 12.74 3.70
CA TYR A 276 -0.61 13.48 2.44
C TYR A 276 0.51 14.53 2.47
N GLN A 277 1.32 14.57 1.42
CA GLN A 277 2.38 15.56 1.22
C GLN A 277 2.19 16.28 -0.10
N ILE A 278 2.51 17.58 -0.10
CA ILE A 278 2.48 18.41 -1.30
C ILE A 278 3.88 18.40 -1.93
N ASP A 279 3.96 18.02 -3.20
CA ASP A 279 5.21 18.04 -3.97
C ASP A 279 5.42 19.40 -4.64
N LYS A 280 4.35 19.96 -5.23
CA LYS A 280 4.40 21.22 -5.97
C LYS A 280 3.02 21.86 -6.07
N ILE A 281 2.97 23.18 -5.95
CA ILE A 281 1.76 23.98 -6.16
C ILE A 281 2.03 24.91 -7.35
N ILE A 282 1.09 24.98 -8.27
CA ILE A 282 1.07 25.97 -9.35
C ILE A 282 -0.28 26.67 -9.38
N PHE A 283 -0.29 27.93 -9.79
CA PHE A 283 -1.51 28.73 -9.88
C PHE A 283 -1.83 29.05 -11.34
N LEU A 284 -3.10 28.99 -11.71
CA LEU A 284 -3.55 29.39 -13.05
C LEU A 284 -3.21 30.87 -13.33
N ASP A 285 -3.39 31.71 -12.34
CA ASP A 285 -3.21 33.16 -12.38
C ASP A 285 -1.81 33.60 -11.90
N GLU A 286 -0.81 32.70 -11.95
CA GLU A 286 0.52 32.91 -11.35
C GLU A 286 1.18 34.25 -11.76
N ARG A 287 1.00 34.67 -13.02
CA ARG A 287 1.57 35.92 -13.56
C ARG A 287 0.82 37.19 -13.14
N PHE A 288 -0.40 37.06 -12.63
CA PHE A 288 -1.32 38.15 -12.36
C PHE A 288 -1.57 38.38 -10.86
N ILE A 289 -1.18 37.42 -10.00
CA ILE A 289 -1.29 37.55 -8.54
C ILE A 289 -0.01 38.11 -7.92
N SER A 290 -0.17 38.89 -6.85
CA SER A 290 0.95 39.38 -6.05
C SER A 290 1.64 38.21 -5.31
N MET A 291 2.91 38.41 -4.93
CA MET A 291 3.62 37.42 -4.12
C MET A 291 2.95 37.19 -2.75
N GLU A 292 2.35 38.22 -2.18
CA GLU A 292 1.62 38.12 -0.90
C GLU A 292 0.41 37.19 -1.02
N THR A 293 -0.44 37.40 -2.03
CA THR A 293 -1.59 36.53 -2.30
C THR A 293 -1.16 35.10 -2.61
N ARG A 294 -0.05 34.93 -3.32
CA ARG A 294 0.51 33.60 -3.61
C ARG A 294 0.91 32.86 -2.33
N LEU A 295 1.63 33.52 -1.43
CA LEU A 295 2.04 32.95 -0.16
C LEU A 295 0.84 32.64 0.74
N GLU A 296 -0.15 33.53 0.77
CA GLU A 296 -1.39 33.30 1.52
C GLU A 296 -2.12 32.04 1.04
N ARG A 297 -2.31 31.90 -0.29
CA ARG A 297 -2.96 30.71 -0.87
C ARG A 297 -2.15 29.44 -0.61
N MET A 298 -0.82 29.49 -0.72
CA MET A 298 0.04 28.34 -0.37
C MET A 298 -0.14 27.92 1.09
N ASN A 299 -0.17 28.88 2.01
CA ASN A 299 -0.33 28.62 3.45
C ASN A 299 -1.70 27.99 3.76
N LYS A 300 -2.77 28.44 3.08
CA LYS A 300 -4.11 27.84 3.21
C LYS A 300 -4.15 26.40 2.70
N ILE A 301 -3.62 26.16 1.50
CA ILE A 301 -3.53 24.80 0.92
C ILE A 301 -2.73 23.88 1.87
N ASN A 302 -1.59 24.32 2.39
CA ASN A 302 -0.80 23.56 3.36
C ASN A 302 -1.58 23.26 4.65
N SER A 303 -2.35 24.23 5.17
CA SER A 303 -3.18 24.04 6.37
C SER A 303 -4.29 23.03 6.15
N ILE A 304 -4.96 23.08 5.01
CA ILE A 304 -6.02 22.12 4.64
C ILE A 304 -5.45 20.70 4.61
N VAL A 305 -4.30 20.49 3.96
CA VAL A 305 -3.66 19.17 3.91
C VAL A 305 -3.25 18.68 5.31
N ALA A 306 -2.72 19.57 6.15
CA ALA A 306 -2.38 19.24 7.53
C ALA A 306 -3.62 18.82 8.36
N GLN A 307 -4.74 19.54 8.20
CA GLN A 307 -5.99 19.24 8.89
C GLN A 307 -6.57 17.88 8.45
N ILE A 308 -6.51 17.56 7.16
CA ILE A 308 -6.92 16.24 6.63
C ILE A 308 -6.10 15.12 7.29
N ASN A 309 -4.78 15.30 7.39
CA ASN A 309 -3.91 14.31 8.03
C ASN A 309 -4.27 14.10 9.51
N GLU A 310 -4.57 15.17 10.24
CA GLU A 310 -4.93 15.10 11.67
C GLU A 310 -6.29 14.43 11.89
N VAL A 311 -7.33 14.79 11.11
CA VAL A 311 -8.66 14.16 11.19
C VAL A 311 -8.56 12.66 10.89
N ASN A 312 -7.80 12.27 9.86
CA ASN A 312 -7.60 10.88 9.50
C ASN A 312 -6.92 10.08 10.63
N LYS A 313 -5.96 10.69 11.32
CA LYS A 313 -5.29 10.08 12.49
C LYS A 313 -6.24 9.88 13.67
N GLN A 314 -7.05 10.89 14.01
CA GLN A 314 -7.98 10.84 15.15
C GLN A 314 -9.09 9.80 14.95
N VAL A 315 -9.74 9.80 13.78
CA VAL A 315 -10.77 8.82 13.41
C VAL A 315 -10.21 7.39 13.49
N PHE A 316 -8.95 7.21 13.09
CA PHE A 316 -8.28 5.92 13.14
C PHE A 316 -7.99 5.45 14.59
N GLN A 317 -7.45 6.33 15.45
CA GLN A 317 -7.16 6.02 16.85
C GLN A 317 -8.43 5.67 17.66
N GLN A 318 -9.54 6.37 17.40
CA GLN A 318 -10.80 6.11 18.07
C GLN A 318 -11.34 4.71 17.75
N LYS A 319 -11.15 4.24 16.51
CA LYS A 319 -11.51 2.87 16.12
C LYS A 319 -10.63 1.84 16.80
N LEU A 320 -9.31 2.04 16.88
CA LEU A 320 -8.40 1.11 17.56
C LEU A 320 -8.74 0.93 19.05
N LYS A 321 -9.06 2.02 19.77
CA LYS A 321 -9.44 1.93 21.19
C LYS A 321 -10.70 1.09 21.43
N ASN A 322 -11.65 1.10 20.50
CA ASN A 322 -12.88 0.32 20.62
C ASN A 322 -12.69 -1.20 20.38
N TYR A 323 -11.57 -1.61 19.79
CA TYR A 323 -11.30 -3.01 19.44
C TYR A 323 -10.28 -3.70 20.35
N TYR A 324 -9.42 -2.93 21.02
CA TYR A 324 -8.28 -3.47 21.78
C TYR A 324 -8.25 -3.08 23.27
N ASN A 325 -9.27 -2.35 23.76
CA ASN A 325 -9.52 -2.17 25.21
C ASN A 325 -10.77 -2.90 25.65
#